data_AF-F8JY42-F1
#
_entry.id   AF-F8JY42-F1
#
_cell.length_a   1.000
_cell.length_b   1.000
_cell.length_c   1.000
_cell.angle_alpha   90.00
_cell.angle_beta   90.00
_cell.angle_gamma   90.00
#
_symmetry.space_group_name_H-M   'P 1'
#
loop_
_entity.id
_entity.type
_entity.pdbx_description
1 polymer ?
#
loop_
_entity_poly.entity_id
_entity_poly.type
_entity_poly.pdbx_seq_one_letter_code
_entity_poly.pdbx_strand_id
1 'polypeptide(L)' 'MERMPVRVLLLVGDQAELTTPHRADADPERVPVERITADTGIPREQLPGARLVAIVEAGELVRFERS' A
#
# COMPACT_ATOMS: atom_id res chain seq x y z
N MET A 1 -17.16 -0.39 4.51
CA MET A 1 -15.81 0.21 4.46
C MET A 1 -14.96 -0.40 5.55
N GLU A 2 -13.84 -1.00 5.17
CA GLU A 2 -12.84 -1.61 6.04
C GLU A 2 -11.56 -0.78 5.98
N ARG A 3 -10.86 -0.67 7.11
CA ARG A 3 -9.57 0.01 7.22
C ARG A 3 -8.52 -1.03 7.57
N MET A 4 -7.60 -1.30 6.64
CA MET A 4 -6.61 -2.36 6.78
C MET A 4 -5.21 -1.76 6.90
N PRO A 5 -4.45 -2.07 7.97
CA PRO A 5 -3.07 -1.63 8.06
C PRO A 5 -2.22 -2.34 7.01
N VAL A 6 -1.38 -1.59 6.29
CA VAL A 6 -0.46 -2.17 5.32
C VAL A 6 0.94 -1.59 5.51
N ARG A 7 1.94 -2.33 5.06
CA ARG A 7 3.32 -1.86 5.03
C ARG A 7 3.88 -2.04 3.63
N VAL A 8 4.48 -0.99 3.09
CA VAL A 8 5.25 -1.08 1.86
C VAL A 8 6.55 -1.82 2.15
N LEU A 9 6.75 -2.95 1.49
CA LEU A 9 7.95 -3.76 1.62
C LEU A 9 9.08 -3.18 0.78
N LEU A 10 8.87 -3.06 -0.53
CA LEU A 10 9.85 -2.58 -1.50
C LEU A 10 9.17 -2.07 -2.79
N LEU A 11 9.95 -1.42 -3.66
CA LEU A 11 9.51 -0.97 -4.97
C LEU A 11 10.17 -1.83 -6.07
N VAL A 12 9.37 -2.31 -7.01
CA VAL A 12 9.83 -3.01 -8.22
C VAL A 12 9.34 -2.24 -9.44
N GLY A 13 10.23 -1.52 -10.11
CA GLY A 13 9.83 -0.65 -11.22
C GLY A 13 8.80 0.39 -10.76
N ASP A 14 7.62 0.44 -11.35
CA ASP A 14 6.53 1.34 -10.99
C ASP A 14 5.56 0.76 -9.94
N GLN A 15 5.81 -0.47 -9.45
CA GLN A 15 4.96 -1.14 -8.46
C GLN A 15 5.56 -1.06 -7.06
N ALA A 16 4.68 -1.00 -6.06
CA ALA A 16 4.98 -1.21 -4.66
C ALA A 16 4.48 -2.59 -4.23
N GLU A 17 5.32 -3.35 -3.53
CA GLU A 17 4.92 -4.56 -2.83
C GLU A 17 4.45 -4.21 -1.42
N LEU A 18 3.28 -4.71 -1.02
CA LEU A 18 2.63 -4.44 0.25
C LEU A 18 2.42 -5.74 1.02
N THR A 19 2.75 -5.72 2.31
CA THR A 19 2.27 -6.73 3.26
C THR A 19 0.99 -6.24 3.93
N THR A 20 0.05 -7.15 4.18
CA THR A 20 -1.22 -6.91 4.87
C THR A 20 -1.39 -7.96 5.98
N PRO A 21 -2.44 -7.87 6.83
CA PRO A 21 -2.75 -8.93 7.79
C PRO A 21 -3.05 -10.29 7.14
N HIS A 22 -3.37 -10.31 5.85
CA HIS A 22 -3.74 -11.51 5.09
C HIS A 22 -2.67 -11.97 4.10
N ARG A 23 -1.71 -11.09 3.74
CA ARG A 23 -0.64 -11.34 2.77
C ARG A 23 0.72 -10.96 3.36
N ALA A 24 1.56 -11.97 3.56
CA ALA A 24 2.91 -11.82 4.11
C ALA A 24 3.93 -11.46 3.03
N ASP A 25 5.19 -11.30 3.42
CA ASP A 25 6.32 -10.97 2.54
C ASP A 25 6.60 -12.02 1.45
N ALA A 26 6.25 -13.28 1.69
CA ALA A 26 6.37 -14.35 0.70
C ALA A 26 5.33 -14.30 -0.44
N ASP A 27 4.23 -13.57 -0.25
CA ASP A 27 3.16 -13.36 -1.26
C ASP A 27 2.58 -11.94 -1.11
N PRO A 28 3.36 -10.90 -1.44
CA PRO A 28 2.94 -9.52 -1.22
C PRO A 28 1.94 -9.07 -2.27
N GLU A 29 1.05 -8.15 -1.87
CA GLU A 29 0.17 -7.47 -2.82
C GLU A 29 0.98 -6.47 -3.66
N ARG A 30 0.72 -6.38 -4.97
CA ARG A 30 1.36 -5.39 -5.83
C ARG A 30 0.37 -4.32 -6.26
N VAL A 31 0.74 -3.07 -6.05
CA VAL A 31 -0.04 -1.92 -6.51
C VAL A 31 0.85 -0.87 -7.18
N PRO A 32 0.31 -0.05 -8.09
CA PRO A 32 1.07 1.06 -8.65
C PRO A 32 1.54 2.04 -7.58
N VAL A 33 2.81 2.43 -7.65
CA VAL A 33 3.40 3.48 -6.79
C VAL A 33 2.63 4.77 -6.90
N GLU A 34 2.26 5.17 -8.13
CA GLU A 34 1.54 6.41 -8.40
C GLU A 34 0.28 6.53 -7.54
N ARG A 35 -0.48 5.43 -7.41
CA ARG A 35 -1.70 5.39 -6.61
C ARG A 35 -1.43 5.76 -5.15
N ILE A 36 -0.40 5.16 -4.55
CA ILE A 36 -0.02 5.47 -3.16
C ILE A 36 0.43 6.92 -3.04
N THR A 37 1.27 7.40 -3.96
CA THR A 37 1.78 8.77 -3.90
C THR A 37 0.69 9.82 -4.10
N ALA A 38 -0.28 9.56 -4.98
CA ALA A 38 -1.42 10.44 -5.22
C ALA A 38 -2.35 10.50 -4.00
N ASP A 39 -2.64 9.36 -3.39
CA ASP A 39 -3.55 9.27 -2.24
C ASP A 39 -2.93 9.87 -0.96
N THR A 40 -1.63 9.67 -0.74
CA THR A 40 -0.98 9.96 0.54
C THR A 40 -0.06 11.18 0.52
N GLY A 41 0.34 11.64 -0.67
CA GLY A 41 1.39 12.65 -0.84
C GLY A 41 2.76 12.24 -0.31
N ILE A 42 2.98 10.96 0.02
CA ILE A 42 4.30 10.46 0.39
C ILE A 42 5.11 10.32 -0.89
N PRO A 43 6.29 10.94 -1.01
CA PRO A 43 7.08 10.83 -2.21
C PRO A 43 7.69 9.43 -2.33
N ARG A 44 7.95 9.00 -3.57
CA ARG A 44 8.34 7.63 -3.91
C ARG A 44 9.52 7.11 -3.08
N GLU A 45 10.52 7.94 -2.86
CA GLU A 45 11.73 7.61 -2.10
C GLU A 45 11.48 7.33 -0.61
N GLN A 46 10.33 7.75 -0.08
CA GLN A 46 9.91 7.51 1.30
C GLN A 46 8.95 6.32 1.43
N LEU A 47 8.53 5.71 0.31
CA LEU A 47 7.60 4.59 0.35
C LEU A 47 8.19 3.31 0.95
N PRO A 48 9.43 2.88 0.65
CA PRO A 48 9.97 1.65 1.24
C PRO A 48 9.92 1.68 2.78
N GLY A 49 9.23 0.71 3.37
CA GLY A 49 9.04 0.62 4.81
C GLY A 49 7.91 1.48 5.39
N ALA A 50 7.26 2.33 4.60
CA ALA A 50 6.14 3.15 5.04
C ALA A 50 4.97 2.28 5.52
N ARG A 51 4.32 2.73 6.61
CA ARG A 51 3.08 2.16 7.12
C ARG A 51 1.92 3.03 6.69
N LEU A 52 0.88 2.41 6.15
CA LEU A 52 -0.30 3.08 5.60
C LEU A 52 -1.57 2.37 6.07
N VAL A 53 -2.70 2.98 5.79
CA VAL A 53 -4.02 2.35 5.94
C VAL A 53 -4.65 2.25 4.56
N ALA A 54 -4.94 1.03 4.10
CA ALA A 54 -5.75 0.79 2.92
C ALA A 54 -7.24 0.87 3.28
N ILE A 55 -8.00 1.66 2.53
CA ILE A 55 -9.45 1.73 2.63
C ILE A 55 -10.04 0.79 1.60
N VAL A 56 -10.78 -0.21 2.07
CA VAL A 56 -11.39 -1.25 1.25
C VAL A 56 -12.91 -1.14 1.33
N GLU A 57 -13.58 -1.19 0.19
CA GLU A 57 -15.04 -1.16 0.10
C GLU A 57 -15.52 -2.27 -0.84
N ALA A 58 -16.47 -3.07 -0.39
CA ALA A 58 -16.99 -4.23 -1.12
C ALA A 58 -15.88 -5.20 -1.61
N GLY A 59 -14.77 -5.31 -0.88
CA GLY A 59 -13.63 -6.15 -1.23
C GLY A 59 -12.59 -5.49 -2.14
N GLU A 60 -12.85 -4.27 -2.61
CA GLU A 60 -11.99 -3.53 -3.52
C GLU A 60 -11.20 -2.44 -2.80
N LEU A 61 -9.92 -2.32 -3.12
CA LEU A 61 -9.10 -1.20 -2.66
C LEU A 61 -9.63 0.10 -3.27
N VAL A 62 -10.01 1.05 -2.41
CA VAL A 62 -10.48 2.38 -2.81
C VAL A 62 -9.34 3.38 -2.80
N ARG A 63 -8.64 3.53 -1.66
CA ARG A 63 -7.54 4.49 -1.50
C ARG A 63 -6.58 4.10 -0.36
N PHE A 64 -5.44 4.78 -0.32
CA PHE A 64 -4.53 4.76 0.83
C PHE A 64 -4.66 6.02 1.70
N GLU A 65 -4.40 5.86 3.00
CA GLU A 65 -4.28 6.95 3.96
C GLU A 65 -2.95 6.79 4.72
N ARG A 66 -2.43 7.91 5.24
CA ARG A 66 -1.31 7.86 6.20
C ARG A 66 -1.79 7.18 7.49
N SER A 67 -0.93 6.36 8.10
CA SER A 67 -1.20 5.71 9.39
C SER A 67 -1.25 6.70 10.54
#